data_AF-A0A1H1WPE9-F1
#
_entry.id   AF-A0A1H1WPE9-F1
#
_cell.length_a   1.000
_cell.length_b   1.000
_cell.length_c   1.000
_cell.angle_alpha   90.00
_cell.angle_beta   90.00
_cell.angle_gamma   90.00
#
_symmetry.space_group_name_H-M   'P 1'
#
loop_
_entity.id
_entity.type
_entity.pdbx_description
1 polymer ?
#
loop_
_entity_poly.entity_id
_entity_poly.type
_entity_poly.pdbx_seq_one_letter_code
_entity_poly.pdbx_strand_id
1 'polypeptide(L)' 'MEAFEAVEDIYESAKSKGEEWSGLFLNLTSDGKFRIEFYYDATPLLDGDSNLVKEKMGL' A
#
# COMPACT_ATOMS: atom_id res chain seq x y z
N MET A 1 19.68 -2.27 -11.79
CA MET A 1 18.64 -2.13 -10.77
C MET A 1 17.60 -3.17 -11.06
N GLU A 2 17.48 -4.15 -10.17
CA GLU A 2 16.41 -5.14 -10.27
C GLU A 2 15.08 -4.49 -9.85
N ALA A 3 13.96 -5.03 -10.34
CA ALA A 3 12.64 -4.50 -10.03
C ALA A 3 12.35 -4.49 -8.52
N PHE A 4 12.92 -5.46 -7.79
CA PHE A 4 12.82 -5.53 -6.34
C PHE A 4 13.52 -4.35 -5.64
N GLU A 5 14.76 -4.03 -6.01
CA GLU A 5 15.51 -2.89 -5.47
C GLU A 5 14.75 -1.57 -5.69
N ALA A 6 14.17 -1.40 -6.88
CA ALA A 6 13.35 -0.22 -7.21
C ALA A 6 12.12 -0.09 -6.30
N VAL A 7 11.46 -1.21 -6.02
CA VAL A 7 10.27 -1.25 -5.15
C VAL A 7 10.65 -0.99 -3.70
N GLU A 8 11.79 -1.50 -3.25
CA GLU A 8 12.34 -1.25 -1.90
C GLU A 8 12.71 0.23 -1.71
N ASP A 9 13.36 0.85 -2.69
CA ASP A 9 13.66 2.30 -2.64
C ASP A 9 12.39 3.15 -2.54
N ILE A 10 11.33 2.77 -3.29
CA ILE A 10 10.03 3.44 -3.22
C ILE A 10 9.40 3.24 -1.83
N TYR A 11 9.51 2.03 -1.26
CA TYR A 11 8.98 1.71 0.06
C TYR A 11 9.64 2.55 1.14
N GLU A 12 10.97 2.56 1.21
CA GLU A 12 11.70 3.30 2.22
C GLU A 12 11.48 4.82 2.09
N SER A 13 11.38 5.33 0.86
CA SER A 13 11.02 6.73 0.61
C SER A 13 9.60 7.07 1.10
N ALA A 14 8.62 6.19 0.88
CA ALA A 14 7.25 6.38 1.36
C ALA A 14 7.17 6.30 2.90
N LYS A 15 7.84 5.30 3.49
CA LYS A 15 7.93 5.10 4.93
C LYS A 15 8.54 6.30 5.64
N SER A 16 9.59 6.91 5.07
CA SER A 16 10.18 8.14 5.61
C SER A 16 9.21 9.34 5.68
N LYS A 17 8.08 9.26 4.97
CA LYS A 17 7.01 10.27 4.93
C LYS A 17 5.76 9.85 5.71
N GLY A 18 5.82 8.72 6.43
CA GLY A 18 4.71 8.20 7.24
C GLY A 18 3.71 7.33 6.46
N GLU A 19 4.04 6.92 5.23
CA GLU A 19 3.20 6.05 4.41
C GLU A 19 3.79 4.63 4.37
N GLU A 20 3.13 3.68 5.03
CA GLU A 20 3.53 2.26 5.01
C GLU A 20 2.47 1.43 4.27
N TRP A 21 2.73 1.14 3.00
CA TRP A 21 1.92 0.23 2.19
C TRP A 21 2.38 -1.22 2.37
N SER A 22 1.46 -2.18 2.25
CA SER A 22 1.74 -3.63 2.37
C SER A 22 1.91 -4.31 1.01
N GLY A 23 1.51 -3.65 -0.08
CA GLY A 23 1.61 -4.20 -1.41
C GLY A 23 1.52 -3.16 -2.51
N LEU A 24 1.91 -3.59 -3.70
CA LEU A 24 1.95 -2.82 -4.92
C LEU A 24 1.38 -3.67 -6.06
N PHE A 25 0.49 -3.08 -6.86
CA PHE A 25 0.15 -3.60 -8.18
C PHE A 25 0.58 -2.63 -9.26
N LEU A 26 1.32 -3.14 -10.24
CA LEU A 26 1.76 -2.41 -11.41
C LEU A 26 1.25 -3.12 -12.66
N ASN A 27 0.49 -2.40 -13.49
CA ASN A 27 0.10 -2.84 -14.81
C ASN A 27 0.69 -1.89 -15.86
N LEU A 28 1.45 -2.42 -16.81
CA LEU A 28 2.01 -1.71 -17.95
C LEU A 28 1.34 -2.23 -19.22
N THR A 29 0.66 -1.35 -19.95
CA THR A 29 0.00 -1.69 -21.20
C THR A 29 0.98 -1.58 -22.37
N SER A 30 0.68 -2.27 -23.48
CA SER A 30 1.56 -2.31 -24.67
C SER A 30 1.74 -0.96 -25.36
N ASP A 31 0.85 0.01 -25.12
CA ASP A 31 0.99 1.40 -25.58
C ASP A 31 1.86 2.26 -24.64
N GLY A 32 2.51 1.64 -23.65
CA GLY A 32 3.45 2.29 -22.73
C GLY A 32 2.79 3.05 -21.58
N LYS A 33 1.47 3.00 -21.45
CA LYS A 33 0.78 3.56 -20.26
C LYS A 33 0.90 2.59 -19.10
N PHE A 34 0.86 3.12 -17.89
CA PHE A 34 0.88 2.30 -16.69
C PHE A 34 -0.18 2.75 -15.68
N ARG A 35 -0.59 1.81 -14.85
CA ARG A 35 -1.42 2.03 -13.66
C ARG A 35 -0.69 1.43 -12.47
N ILE A 36 -0.58 2.21 -11.41
CA ILE A 36 0.01 1.81 -10.15
C ILE A 36 -1.03 1.91 -9.05
N GLU A 37 -1.13 0.88 -8.22
CA GLU A 37 -1.99 0.84 -7.05
C GLU A 37 -1.17 0.41 -5.84
N PHE A 38 -1.40 1.09 -4.73
CA PHE A 38 -0.80 0.76 -3.44
C PHE A 38 -1.87 0.14 -2.56
N TYR A 39 -1.57 -1.02 -1.99
CA TYR A 39 -2.42 -1.67 -1.00
C TYR A 39 -1.87 -1.40 0.37
N TYR A 40 -2.77 -1.20 1.31
CA TYR A 40 -2.47 -1.07 2.72
C TYR A 40 -3.19 -2.24 3.39
N ASP A 41 -2.49 -2.95 4.28
CA ASP A 41 -3.16 -3.92 5.14
C ASP A 41 -4.19 -3.13 5.94
N ALA A 42 -5.41 -3.65 6.00
CA ALA A 42 -6.53 -2.98 6.62
C ALA A 42 -6.27 -2.76 8.12
N THR A 43 -5.56 -1.68 8.42
CA THR A 43 -5.74 -0.92 9.64
C THR A 43 -6.04 0.50 9.19
N PRO A 44 -7.27 0.79 8.72
CA PRO A 44 -7.72 2.17 8.79
C PRO A 44 -7.55 2.58 10.26
N LEU A 45 -6.76 3.62 10.47
CA LEU A 45 -6.40 4.25 11.72
C LEU A 45 -7.65 4.52 12.59
N LEU A 46 -8.11 3.52 13.32
CA LEU A 46 -8.99 3.68 14.46
C LEU A 46 -8.15 3.48 15.73
N ASP A 47 -6.98 4.11 15.81
CA ASP A 47 -6.09 4.08 17.00
C ASP A 47 -5.85 2.68 17.62
N GLY A 48 -5.88 1.61 16.81
CA GLY A 48 -5.75 0.23 17.29
C GLY A 48 -6.99 -0.37 17.97
N ASP A 49 -8.15 0.30 17.90
CA ASP A 49 -9.41 -0.22 18.43
C ASP A 49 -10.05 -1.26 17.49
N SER A 50 -9.68 -2.50 17.73
CA SER A 50 -10.21 -3.68 17.03
C SER A 50 -11.73 -3.87 17.16
N ASN A 51 -12.41 -3.26 18.14
CA ASN A 51 -13.87 -3.37 18.28
C ASN A 51 -14.59 -2.41 17.34
N LEU A 52 -14.04 -1.20 17.19
CA LEU A 52 -14.57 -0.16 16.31
C LEU A 52 -14.42 -0.54 14.83
N VAL A 53 -13.39 -1.33 14.50
CA VAL A 53 -13.23 -1.99 13.19
C VAL A 53 -14.35 -3.00 12.94
N LYS A 54 -14.67 -3.87 13.91
CA LYS A 54 -15.72 -4.90 13.77
C LYS A 54 -17.11 -4.29 13.61
N GLU A 55 -17.42 -3.28 14.42
CA GLU A 55 -18.71 -2.56 14.38
C GLU A 55 -18.94 -1.90 13.02
N LYS A 56 -17.95 -1.19 12.47
CA LYS A 56 -18.08 -0.51 11.16
C LYS A 56 -18.10 -1.47 9.98
N MET A 57 -17.49 -2.65 10.11
CA MET A 57 -17.48 -3.68 9.08
C MET A 57 -18.69 -4.64 9.17
N GLY A 58 -19.53 -4.51 10.20
CA GLY A 58 -20.68 -5.39 10.40
C GLY A 58 -20.30 -6.85 10.71
N LEU A 59 -19.16 -7.05 11.38
CA LEU A 59 -18.61 -8.35 11.78
C LEU A 59 -18.92 -8.69 13.24
#